data_AF-A0A246B8V5-F1
#
_entry.id   AF-A0A246B8V5-F1
#
_cell.length_a   1.000
_cell.length_b   1.000
_cell.length_c   1.000
_cell.angle_alpha   90.00
_cell.angle_beta   90.00
_cell.angle_gamma   90.00
#
_symmetry.space_group_name_H-M   'P 1'
#
loop_
_entity.id
_entity.type
_entity.pdbx_description
1 polymer ?
#
loop_
_entity_poly.entity_id
_entity_poly.type
_entity_poly.pdbx_seq_one_letter_code
_entity_poly.pdbx_strand_id
1 'polypeptide(L)' 'MELTIQLEDHADLAFIKKLLTQIKGIKSVQVSEEDKTYSWEEIENSKYFGKVMEQSREQIKKGEYIEHSEELMNSIFGKK' A
#
# COMPACT_ATOMS: atom_id res chain seq x y z
N MET A 1 -6.32 26.58 -3.67
CA MET A 1 -5.85 26.78 -2.29
C MET A 1 -5.79 25.42 -1.65
N GLU A 2 -4.67 25.13 -1.00
CA GLU A 2 -4.37 23.83 -0.42
C GLU A 2 -3.96 24.06 1.04
N LEU A 3 -4.42 23.17 1.93
CA LEU A 3 -4.12 23.21 3.36
C LEU A 3 -3.61 21.82 3.76
N THR A 4 -2.40 21.78 4.29
CA THR A 4 -1.77 20.57 4.84
C THR A 4 -1.81 20.64 6.36
N ILE A 5 -2.22 19.55 7.00
CA ILE A 5 -2.29 19.44 8.47
C ILE A 5 -1.43 18.26 8.87
N GLN A 6 -0.46 18.49 9.77
CA GLN A 6 0.35 17.44 10.38
C GLN A 6 -0.28 17.05 11.72
N LEU A 7 -0.40 15.75 11.96
CA LEU A 7 -1.04 15.17 13.13
C LEU A 7 -0.06 14.21 13.82
N GLU A 8 -0.17 14.09 15.14
CA GLU A 8 0.58 13.11 15.93
C GLU A 8 -0.12 11.75 15.92
N ASP A 9 0.61 10.67 16.29
CA ASP A 9 0.20 9.25 16.19
C ASP A 9 -1.12 8.88 16.89
N HIS A 10 -1.61 9.73 17.80
CA HIS A 10 -2.85 9.50 18.56
C HIS A 10 -3.96 10.48 18.20
N ALA A 11 -3.81 11.24 17.12
CA ALA A 11 -4.87 12.12 16.65
C ALA A 11 -6.09 11.32 16.19
N ASP A 12 -7.27 11.76 16.60
CA ASP A 12 -8.54 11.16 16.16
C ASP A 12 -8.83 11.55 14.71
N LEU A 13 -8.26 10.78 13.78
CA LEU A 13 -8.42 10.96 12.33
C LEU A 13 -9.90 10.92 11.92
N ALA A 14 -10.72 10.10 12.56
CA ALA A 14 -12.14 9.97 12.25
C ALA A 14 -12.90 11.26 12.62
N PHE A 15 -12.63 11.80 13.80
CA PHE A 15 -13.19 13.07 14.25
C PHE A 15 -12.72 14.25 13.39
N ILE A 16 -11.41 14.34 13.12
CA ILE A 16 -10.81 15.43 12.34
C ILE A 16 -11.38 15.43 10.92
N LYS A 17 -11.46 14.26 10.28
CA LYS A 17 -12.07 14.14 8.95
C LYS A 17 -13.51 14.62 8.95
N LYS A 18 -14.30 14.20 9.94
CA LYS A 18 -15.71 14.62 10.08
C LYS A 18 -15.83 16.13 10.23
N LEU A 19 -15.00 16.74 11.09
CA LEU A 19 -14.96 18.19 11.29
C LEU A 19 -14.63 18.94 10.00
N LEU A 20 -13.58 18.52 9.27
CA LEU A 20 -13.18 19.15 8.02
C LEU A 20 -14.26 19.03 6.93
N THR A 21 -14.92 17.89 6.81
CA THR A 21 -15.99 17.71 5.80
C THR A 21 -17.20 18.62 6.00
N GLN A 22 -17.40 19.16 7.21
CA GLN A 22 -18.52 20.07 7.51
C GLN A 22 -18.21 21.54 7.18
N ILE A 23 -16.94 21.88 6.93
CA ILE A 23 -16.53 23.26 6.66
C ILE A 23 -16.91 23.64 5.23
N LYS A 24 -17.76 24.67 5.11
CA LYS A 24 -18.18 25.21 3.82
C LYS A 24 -16.96 25.74 3.05
N GLY A 25 -16.73 25.19 1.85
CA GLY A 25 -15.59 25.55 1.01
C GLY A 25 -14.51 24.47 0.90
N ILE A 26 -14.55 23.44 1.75
CA ILE A 26 -13.71 22.25 1.58
C ILE A 26 -14.33 21.36 0.50
N LYS A 27 -13.55 21.08 -0.56
CA LYS A 27 -13.98 20.24 -1.68
C LYS A 27 -13.74 18.75 -1.46
N SER A 28 -12.63 18.41 -0.80
CA SER A 28 -12.24 17.04 -0.52
C SER A 28 -11.25 17.00 0.64
N VAL A 29 -11.29 15.93 1.43
CA VAL A 29 -10.32 15.64 2.50
C VAL A 29 -9.65 14.32 2.15
N GLN A 30 -8.34 14.35 1.92
CA GLN A 30 -7.52 13.18 1.65
C GLN A 30 -6.62 12.94 2.85
N VAL A 31 -6.54 11.69 3.30
CA VAL A 31 -5.63 11.25 4.34
C VAL A 31 -4.60 10.37 3.65
N SER A 32 -3.36 10.85 3.60
CA SER A 32 -2.23 10.09 3.09
C SER A 32 -1.80 9.14 4.19
N GLU A 33 -2.30 7.91 4.19
CA GLU A 33 -1.79 6.85 5.05
C GLU A 33 -0.49 6.32 4.44
N GLU A 34 0.63 7.01 4.68
CA GLU A 34 1.96 6.53 4.28
C GLU A 34 2.41 5.29 5.08
N ASP A 35 1.75 4.98 6.20
CA ASP A 35 2.11 3.88 7.12
C ASP A 35 1.04 2.78 7.25
N LYS A 36 0.37 2.39 6.15
CA LYS A 36 -0.40 1.14 6.18
C LYS A 36 0.55 -0.05 6.29
N THR A 37 0.80 -0.48 7.52
CA THR A 37 1.44 -1.77 7.79
C THR A 37 0.41 -2.86 7.58
N TYR A 38 0.46 -3.54 6.42
CA TYR A 38 -0.37 -4.70 6.17
C TYR A 38 0.16 -5.90 6.96
N SER A 39 -0.73 -6.60 7.66
CA SER A 39 -0.41 -7.91 8.23
C SER A 39 -0.28 -8.97 7.13
N TRP A 40 0.49 -10.03 7.41
CA TRP A 40 0.60 -11.16 6.48
C TRP A 40 -0.74 -11.81 6.17
N GLU A 41 -1.63 -11.89 7.17
CA GLU A 41 -2.97 -12.45 7.01
C GLU A 41 -3.84 -11.61 6.06
N GLU A 42 -3.72 -10.28 6.10
CA GLU A 42 -4.40 -9.39 5.16
C GLU A 42 -3.86 -9.52 3.73
N ILE A 43 -2.54 -9.68 3.59
CA ILE A 43 -1.89 -9.88 2.28
C ILE A 43 -2.32 -11.21 1.67
N GLU A 44 -2.25 -12.30 2.44
CA GLU A 44 -2.57 -13.65 1.98
C GLU A 44 -4.03 -13.77 1.53
N ASN A 45 -4.96 -13.18 2.29
CA ASN A 45 -6.38 -13.16 1.95
C ASN A 45 -6.73 -12.16 0.85
N SER A 46 -5.77 -11.38 0.35
CA SER A 46 -6.03 -10.41 -0.71
C SER A 46 -6.23 -11.11 -2.06
N LYS A 47 -7.22 -10.64 -2.82
CA LYS A 47 -7.46 -11.09 -4.20
C LYS A 47 -6.24 -10.88 -5.10
N TYR A 48 -5.40 -9.88 -4.78
CA TYR A 48 -4.19 -9.57 -5.54
C TYR A 48 -3.11 -10.63 -5.33
N PHE A 49 -2.88 -11.05 -4.08
CA PHE A 49 -1.94 -12.13 -3.75
C PHE A 49 -2.29 -13.43 -4.46
N GLY A 50 -3.58 -13.82 -4.47
CA GLY A 50 -4.04 -15.00 -5.20
C GLY A 50 -3.69 -14.99 -6.69
N LYS A 51 -3.82 -13.83 -7.37
CA LYS A 51 -3.44 -13.69 -8.79
C LYS A 51 -1.93 -13.81 -9.02
N VAL A 52 -1.12 -13.23 -8.13
CA VAL A 52 0.35 -13.33 -8.23
C VAL A 52 0.80 -14.78 -8.05
N MET A 53 0.19 -15.52 -7.12
CA MET A 53 0.48 -16.95 -6.92
C MET A 53 0.07 -17.81 -8.12
N GLU A 54 -1.06 -17.50 -8.76
CA GLU A 54 -1.50 -18.18 -9.99
C GLU A 54 -0.53 -17.93 -11.14
N GLN A 55 -0.12 -16.68 -11.35
CA GLN A 55 0.89 -16.31 -12.36
C GLN A 55 2.22 -17.03 -12.12
N SER A 56 2.69 -17.06 -10.87
CA SER A 56 3.93 -17.77 -10.50
C SER A 56 3.85 -19.26 -10.86
N ARG A 57 2.71 -19.92 -10.60
CA ARG A 57 2.50 -21.33 -10.97
C ARG A 57 2.51 -21.55 -12.48
N GLU A 58 1.97 -20.62 -13.26
CA GLU A 58 2.02 -20.71 -14.73
C GLU A 58 3.43 -20.54 -15.28
N GLN A 59 4.19 -19.59 -14.73
CA GLN A 59 5.59 -19.35 -15.11
C GLN A 59 6.45 -20.59 -14.86
N ILE A 60 6.30 -21.24 -13.69
CA ILE A 60 6.97 -22.51 -13.38
C ILE A 60 6.62 -23.59 -14.40
N LYS A 61 5.34 -23.74 -14.77
CA LYS A 61 4.90 -24.74 -15.77
C LYS A 61 5.51 -24.49 -17.15
N LYS A 62 5.77 -23.23 -17.50
CA LYS A 62 6.40 -22.82 -18.77
C LYS A 62 7.93 -22.90 -18.73
N GLY A 63 8.53 -23.20 -17.59
CA GLY A 63 9.97 -23.13 -17.40
C GLY A 63 10.52 -21.70 -17.31
N GLU A 64 9.63 -20.71 -17.15
CA GLU A 64 9.98 -19.31 -16.93
C GLU A 64 10.31 -19.10 -15.45
N TYR A 65 11.52 -19.51 -15.04
CA TYR A 65 12.02 -19.21 -13.71
C TYR A 65 13.30 -18.38 -13.80
N ILE A 66 13.47 -17.49 -12.83
CA ILE A 66 14.71 -16.76 -12.61
C ILE A 66 15.29 -17.33 -11.32
N GLU A 67 16.55 -17.75 -11.36
CA GLU A 67 17.23 -18.20 -10.16
C GLU A 67 17.36 -17.05 -9.15
N HIS A 68 17.30 -17.42 -7.88
CA HIS A 68 17.54 -16.46 -6.82
C HIS A 68 18.97 -15.91 -6.93
N SER A 69 19.11 -14.60 -7.06
CA SER A 69 20.39 -13.91 -7.10
C SER A 69 20.32 -12.57 -6.36
N GLU A 70 21.46 -12.10 -5.90
CA GLU A 70 21.57 -10.78 -5.27
C GLU A 70 21.18 -9.65 -6.24
N GLU A 71 21.52 -9.79 -7.52
CA GLU A 71 21.13 -8.88 -8.59
C GLU A 71 19.60 -8.82 -8.76
N LEU A 72 18.93 -9.98 -8.74
CA LEU A 72 17.47 -10.06 -8.79
C LEU A 72 16.86 -9.35 -7.58
N MET A 73 17.36 -9.62 -6.37
CA MET A 73 16.86 -8.98 -5.16
C MET A 73 17.06 -7.46 -5.17
N ASN A 74 18.20 -6.99 -5.66
CA ASN A 74 18.48 -5.56 -5.81
C ASN A 74 17.57 -4.90 -6.86
N SER A 75 17.24 -5.59 -7.94
CA SER A 75 16.30 -5.10 -8.96
C SER A 75 14.86 -4.99 -8.44
N ILE A 76 14.42 -5.93 -7.59
CA ILE A 76 13.06 -5.99 -7.05
C ILE A 76 12.87 -4.97 -5.94
N PHE A 77 13.81 -4.90 -5.00
CA PHE A 77 13.67 -4.08 -3.80
C PHE A 77 14.37 -2.72 -3.91
N GLY A 78 14.97 -2.41 -5.06
CA GLY A 78 15.52 -1.09 -5.35
C GLY A 78 16.54 -0.61 -4.32
N LYS A 79 17.37 -1.52 -3.78
CA LYS A 79 18.52 -1.11 -2.97
C LYS A 79 19.58 -0.53 -3.91
N LYS A 80 19.55 0.79 -4.11
CA LYS A 80 20.73 1.54 -4.52
C LYS A 80 21.70 1.64 -3.35
#